data_AF-O61879-F1
#
_entry.id   AF-O61879-F1
#
_cell.length_a   1.000
_cell.length_b   1.000
_cell.length_c   1.000
_cell.angle_alpha   90.00
_cell.angle_beta   90.00
_cell.angle_gamma   90.00
#
_symmetry.space_group_name_H-M   'P 1'
#
loop_
_entity.id
_entity.type
_entity.pdbx_description
1 polymer ?
#
loop_
_entity_poly.entity_id
_entity_poly.type
_entity_poly.pdbx_seq_one_letter_code
_entity_poly.pdbx_strand_id
1 'polypeptide(L)'
;MNNFSVNSHFFAVIENDNRSLQLPLMNLINVISTIIVFILLYAIISRKRKKESQIYQIVLITHCFTLWLSQVYWGSFHSLVFLFPFPGLYGIGYLAPFLSSYVLVIIWIFLFAITVFTMFIILILRLRGVTRKNSNFYFSTTAYSIFSAFFAMYIAIPMPFCWISAGSSISETQDFVRKFYPNATKVLDIPGIFVYTDSWKFHRILVVAMVLLVSGGVLYIFLCQIIIYEIRLQCKLWSEKIVKYHRKALKDTIIQNLLFGTFLAAIPLFQILNAYRDPEVDTITTTIITNAIFVSSPIPYAITIFCQNTQYRQAVITTFRVQPKPPNVGSTIQVSVARPI
;
A
#
# COMPACT_ATOMS: atom_id res chain seq x y z
N MET A 1 13.38 12.86 32.50
CA MET A 1 14.08 14.12 32.18
C MET A 1 14.57 14.00 30.74
N ASN A 2 13.97 14.73 29.80
CA ASN A 2 14.40 14.73 28.41
C ASN A 2 15.70 15.53 28.30
N ASN A 3 16.84 14.86 28.19
CA ASN A 3 18.11 15.48 27.87
C ASN A 3 18.13 15.87 26.39
N PHE A 4 17.33 16.85 25.98
CA PHE A 4 17.68 17.59 24.79
C PHE A 4 18.83 18.53 25.18
N SER A 5 20.04 18.23 24.70
CA SER A 5 21.06 19.25 24.56
C SER A 5 20.57 20.24 23.50
N VAL A 6 20.93 21.52 23.67
CA VAL A 6 20.70 22.51 22.62
C VAL A 6 21.48 22.06 21.39
N ASN A 7 20.76 21.84 20.28
CA ASN A 7 21.36 21.52 19.00
C ASN A 7 21.42 22.79 18.15
N SER A 8 22.59 23.42 18.16
CA SER A 8 22.88 24.62 17.36
C SER A 8 23.46 24.28 15.98
N HIS A 9 23.35 23.04 15.51
CA HIS A 9 23.80 22.71 14.16
C HIS A 9 22.99 23.43 13.10
N PHE A 10 23.64 23.62 11.96
CA PHE A 10 23.00 24.04 10.73
C PHE A 10 22.26 22.85 10.10
N PHE A 11 20.99 23.05 9.72
CA PHE A 11 20.17 22.01 9.10
C PHE A 11 20.01 22.30 7.61
N ALA A 12 20.82 21.64 6.77
CA ALA A 12 20.81 21.85 5.32
C ALA A 12 19.42 21.65 4.69
N VAL A 13 18.65 20.70 5.24
CA VAL A 13 17.30 20.31 4.79
C VAL A 13 16.22 21.37 5.07
N ILE A 14 16.48 22.28 6.02
CA ILE A 14 15.62 23.42 6.37
C ILE A 14 16.04 24.65 5.57
N GLU A 15 17.34 24.84 5.36
CA GLU A 15 17.84 26.00 4.65
C GLU A 15 17.65 25.91 3.14
N ASN A 16 17.86 24.73 2.57
CA ASN A 16 17.53 24.43 1.19
C ASN A 16 16.04 24.06 1.08
N ASP A 17 15.26 24.96 0.50
CA ASP A 17 13.82 24.79 0.28
C ASP A 17 13.49 24.18 -1.09
N ASN A 18 14.50 23.91 -1.94
CA ASN A 18 14.29 23.45 -3.30
C ASN A 18 13.79 21.99 -3.37
N ARG A 19 12.48 21.84 -3.20
CA ARG A 19 11.73 20.59 -3.41
C ARG A 19 10.94 20.59 -4.72
N SER A 20 11.27 21.49 -5.64
CA SER A 20 10.51 21.74 -6.86
C SER A 20 10.26 20.47 -7.71
N LEU A 21 11.19 19.51 -7.68
CA LEU A 21 11.08 18.25 -8.42
C LEU A 21 10.09 17.25 -7.77
N GLN A 22 9.89 17.29 -6.46
CA GLN A 22 9.18 16.22 -5.74
C GLN A 22 7.73 16.07 -6.21
N LEU A 23 6.94 17.15 -6.17
CA LEU A 23 5.52 17.09 -6.51
C LEU A 23 5.28 16.74 -7.99
N PRO A 24 5.95 17.36 -8.98
CA PRO A 24 5.84 16.96 -10.38
C PRO A 24 6.22 15.49 -10.62
N LEU A 25 7.29 15.00 -10.01
CA LEU A 25 7.72 13.61 -10.13
C LEU A 25 6.68 12.64 -9.53
N MET A 26 6.19 12.93 -8.32
CA MET A 26 5.15 12.09 -7.69
C MET A 26 3.86 12.08 -8.53
N ASN A 27 3.47 13.22 -9.09
CA ASN A 27 2.30 13.31 -9.97
C ASN A 27 2.48 12.48 -11.23
N LEU A 28 3.65 12.52 -11.88
CA LEU A 28 3.94 11.69 -13.04
C LEU A 28 3.82 10.19 -12.71
N ILE A 29 4.43 9.75 -11.60
CA ILE A 29 4.33 8.36 -11.13
C ILE A 29 2.87 7.99 -10.85
N ASN A 30 2.10 8.86 -10.20
CA ASN A 30 0.70 8.63 -9.88
C ASN A 30 -0.19 8.56 -11.13
N VAL A 31 0.08 9.35 -12.17
CA VAL A 31 -0.63 9.24 -13.46
C VAL A 31 -0.37 7.87 -14.10
N ILE A 32 0.89 7.43 -14.17
CA ILE A 32 1.26 6.12 -14.71
C ILE A 32 0.62 5.00 -13.89
N SER A 33 0.71 5.08 -12.56
CA SER A 33 0.10 4.15 -11.61
C SER A 33 -1.41 4.06 -11.80
N THR A 34 -2.08 5.19 -11.98
CA THR A 34 -3.53 5.26 -12.25
C THR A 34 -3.88 4.49 -13.51
N ILE A 35 -3.18 4.72 -14.63
CA ILE A 35 -3.46 4.01 -15.89
C ILE A 35 -3.32 2.49 -15.70
N ILE A 36 -2.22 2.04 -15.10
CA ILE A 36 -1.93 0.61 -14.92
C ILE A 36 -2.94 -0.05 -13.97
N VAL A 37 -3.25 0.59 -12.84
CA VAL A 37 -4.21 0.07 -11.86
C VAL A 37 -5.61 0.03 -12.45
N PHE A 38 -6.04 1.03 -13.21
CA PHE A 38 -7.36 1.03 -13.84
C PHE A 38 -7.49 -0.06 -14.90
N ILE A 39 -6.44 -0.33 -15.70
CA ILE A 39 -6.42 -1.47 -16.63
C ILE A 39 -6.57 -2.78 -15.86
N LEU A 40 -5.86 -2.93 -14.73
CA LEU A 40 -5.98 -4.12 -13.89
C LEU A 40 -7.39 -4.26 -13.29
N LEU A 41 -7.96 -3.19 -12.74
CA LEU A 41 -9.32 -3.19 -12.19
C LEU A 41 -10.35 -3.57 -13.25
N TYR A 42 -10.22 -3.01 -14.46
CA TYR A 42 -11.04 -3.39 -15.60
C TYR A 42 -10.91 -4.89 -15.94
N ALA A 43 -9.68 -5.43 -15.95
CA ALA A 43 -9.44 -6.85 -16.21
C ALA A 43 -10.01 -7.77 -15.13
N ILE A 44 -9.99 -7.33 -13.87
CA ILE A 44 -10.61 -8.06 -12.75
C ILE A 44 -12.13 -8.05 -12.91
N ILE A 45 -12.75 -6.91 -13.23
CA ILE A 45 -14.21 -6.75 -13.34
C ILE A 45 -14.77 -7.49 -14.58
N SER A 46 -14.12 -7.37 -15.74
CA SER A 46 -14.60 -7.88 -17.03
C SER A 46 -14.61 -9.41 -17.16
N ARG A 47 -14.17 -10.12 -16.12
CA ARG A 47 -14.05 -11.58 -16.10
C ARG A 47 -15.39 -12.29 -15.92
N LYS A 48 -15.58 -13.41 -16.63
CA LYS A 48 -16.62 -14.42 -16.30
C LYS A 48 -16.20 -15.29 -15.10
N ARG A 49 -17.02 -15.30 -14.05
CA ARG A 49 -16.84 -15.94 -12.72
C ARG A 49 -16.61 -17.47 -12.74
N LYS A 50 -15.49 -17.97 -13.26
CA LYS A 50 -15.26 -19.44 -13.40
C LYS A 50 -14.48 -20.11 -12.27
N LYS A 51 -13.55 -19.42 -11.57
CA LYS A 51 -12.64 -20.08 -10.60
C LYS A 51 -12.51 -19.41 -9.24
N GLU A 52 -12.88 -18.14 -9.10
CA GLU A 52 -12.72 -17.41 -7.83
C GLU A 52 -14.09 -16.93 -7.34
N SER A 53 -14.23 -16.83 -6.01
CA SER A 53 -15.46 -16.36 -5.39
C SER A 53 -15.65 -14.85 -5.59
N GLN A 54 -16.91 -14.40 -5.58
CA GLN A 54 -17.23 -12.97 -5.67
C GLN A 54 -16.62 -12.17 -4.51
N ILE A 55 -16.59 -12.76 -3.31
CA ILE A 55 -15.97 -12.13 -2.13
C ILE A 55 -14.48 -11.90 -2.37
N TYR A 56 -13.77 -12.89 -2.91
CA TYR A 56 -12.35 -12.75 -3.24
C TYR A 56 -12.11 -11.63 -4.26
N GLN A 57 -12.94 -11.55 -5.29
CA GLN A 57 -12.84 -10.51 -6.32
C GLN A 57 -13.05 -9.12 -5.74
N ILE A 58 -14.06 -8.94 -4.88
CA ILE A 58 -14.33 -7.66 -4.20
C ILE A 58 -13.14 -7.27 -3.33
N VAL A 59 -12.61 -8.18 -2.51
CA VAL A 59 -11.46 -7.89 -1.65
C VAL A 59 -10.21 -7.55 -2.47
N LEU A 60 -9.97 -8.25 -3.59
CA LEU A 60 -8.85 -7.96 -4.48
C LEU A 60 -8.98 -6.57 -5.13
N ILE A 61 -10.19 -6.19 -5.58
CA ILE A 61 -10.48 -4.85 -6.09
C ILE A 61 -10.22 -3.81 -5.00
N THR A 62 -10.77 -4.01 -3.80
CA THR A 62 -10.57 -3.11 -2.67
C THR A 62 -9.10 -2.96 -2.36
N HIS A 63 -8.33 -4.05 -2.30
CA HIS A 63 -6.89 -4.02 -2.06
C HIS A 63 -6.14 -3.19 -3.11
N CYS A 64 -6.38 -3.45 -4.40
CA CYS A 64 -5.72 -2.70 -5.48
C CYS A 64 -6.08 -1.22 -5.44
N PHE A 65 -7.36 -0.91 -5.19
CA PHE A 65 -7.86 0.46 -5.10
C PHE A 65 -7.31 1.20 -3.89
N THR A 66 -7.31 0.59 -2.70
CA THR A 66 -6.81 1.23 -1.49
C THR A 66 -5.29 1.40 -1.52
N LEU A 67 -4.57 0.45 -2.12
CA LEU A 67 -3.15 0.60 -2.38
C LEU A 67 -2.90 1.81 -3.27
N TRP A 68 -3.52 1.86 -4.45
CA TRP A 68 -3.41 3.02 -5.35
C TRP A 68 -3.79 4.33 -4.66
N LEU A 69 -4.93 4.37 -3.99
CA LEU A 69 -5.44 5.57 -3.32
C LEU A 69 -4.47 6.05 -2.22
N SER A 70 -3.92 5.12 -1.43
CA SER A 70 -2.94 5.47 -0.39
C SER A 70 -1.66 6.09 -0.97
N GLN A 71 -1.22 5.66 -2.15
CA GLN A 71 -0.02 6.18 -2.80
C GLN A 71 -0.27 7.49 -3.54
N VAL A 72 -1.43 7.64 -4.17
CA VAL A 72 -1.88 8.92 -4.72
C VAL A 72 -2.01 9.96 -3.59
N TYR A 73 -2.59 9.55 -2.47
CA TYR A 73 -2.67 10.38 -1.27
C TYR A 73 -1.28 10.80 -0.79
N TRP A 74 -0.38 9.84 -0.60
CA TRP A 74 0.98 10.11 -0.15
C TRP A 74 1.75 11.04 -1.11
N GLY A 75 1.72 10.75 -2.41
CA GLY A 75 2.56 11.42 -3.40
C GLY A 75 2.03 12.78 -3.87
N SER A 76 0.72 12.89 -4.08
CA SER A 76 0.09 14.07 -4.71
C SER A 76 -0.66 14.94 -3.72
N PHE A 77 -1.52 14.35 -2.89
CA PHE A 77 -2.36 15.13 -1.97
C PHE A 77 -1.58 15.63 -0.76
N HIS A 78 -0.75 14.77 -0.16
CA HIS A 78 0.09 15.14 0.96
C HIS A 78 1.49 15.58 0.51
N SER A 79 2.13 14.78 -0.35
CA SER A 79 3.53 14.92 -0.78
C SER A 79 4.44 15.17 0.42
N LEU A 80 4.58 14.17 1.28
CA LEU A 80 5.26 14.32 2.57
C LEU A 80 6.75 14.60 2.39
N VAL A 81 7.24 15.56 3.17
CA VAL A 81 8.64 15.95 3.28
C VAL A 81 9.10 15.73 4.71
N PHE A 82 10.05 14.83 4.89
CA PHE A 82 10.74 14.64 6.17
C PHE A 82 11.91 15.61 6.27
N LEU A 83 12.11 16.20 7.44
CA LEU A 83 13.20 17.14 7.73
C LEU A 83 14.34 16.48 8.53
N PHE A 84 14.36 15.16 8.64
CA PHE A 84 15.38 14.45 9.42
C PHE A 84 16.81 14.85 9.01
N PRO A 85 17.71 15.06 9.98
CA PRO A 85 17.57 14.71 11.41
C PRO A 85 16.78 15.70 12.27
N PHE A 86 16.34 16.85 11.73
CA PHE A 86 15.38 17.70 12.46
C PHE A 86 14.08 16.91 12.66
N PRO A 87 13.52 16.87 13.89
CA PRO A 87 12.38 16.02 14.20
C PRO A 87 11.08 16.65 13.71
N GLY A 88 10.96 16.89 12.40
CA GLY A 88 9.79 17.52 11.82
C GLY A 88 9.49 17.03 10.41
N LEU A 89 8.28 17.31 9.97
CA LEU A 89 7.77 16.92 8.67
C LEU A 89 6.64 17.84 8.25
N TYR A 90 6.56 18.08 6.94
CA TYR A 90 5.50 18.89 6.36
C TYR A 90 5.03 18.30 5.02
N GLY A 91 3.96 18.85 4.44
CA GLY A 91 3.46 18.49 3.12
C GLY A 91 3.68 19.61 2.10
N ILE A 92 3.90 19.24 0.84
CA ILE A 92 3.87 20.17 -0.31
C ILE A 92 2.79 19.80 -1.34
N GLY A 93 1.96 18.82 -1.03
CA GLY A 93 0.90 18.34 -1.92
C GLY A 93 -0.32 19.24 -1.95
N TYR A 94 -1.30 18.87 -2.75
CA TYR A 94 -2.51 19.67 -2.99
C TYR A 94 -3.35 19.96 -1.72
N LEU A 95 -3.25 19.15 -0.67
CA LEU A 95 -3.96 19.36 0.59
C LEU A 95 -3.14 20.09 1.66
N ALA A 96 -1.82 20.24 1.46
CA ALA A 96 -0.93 20.86 2.43
C ALA A 96 -1.30 22.32 2.80
N PRO A 97 -1.84 23.15 1.87
CA PRO A 97 -2.30 24.49 2.23
C PRO A 97 -3.53 24.51 3.16
N PHE A 98 -4.30 23.43 3.20
CA PHE A 98 -5.60 23.37 3.90
C PHE A 98 -5.55 22.60 5.21
N LEU A 99 -4.66 21.61 5.32
CA LEU A 99 -4.57 20.69 6.43
C LEU A 99 -3.12 20.57 6.91
N SER A 100 -2.94 20.50 8.22
CA SER A 100 -1.62 20.23 8.79
C SER A 100 -1.16 18.82 8.45
N SER A 101 0.15 18.65 8.37
CA SER A 101 0.78 17.36 8.04
C SER A 101 0.47 16.30 9.09
N TYR A 102 0.24 16.72 10.34
CA TYR A 102 -0.29 15.87 11.40
C TYR A 102 -1.62 15.20 10.99
N VAL A 103 -2.59 15.97 10.48
CA VAL A 103 -3.89 15.44 10.02
C VAL A 103 -3.72 14.59 8.77
N LEU A 104 -2.89 15.03 7.84
CA LEU A 104 -2.66 14.33 6.58
C LEU A 104 -2.04 12.94 6.80
N VAL A 105 -1.08 12.81 7.72
CA VAL A 105 -0.53 11.49 8.08
C VAL A 105 -1.60 10.57 8.66
N ILE A 106 -2.49 11.06 9.53
CA ILE A 106 -3.56 10.22 10.11
C ILE A 106 -4.44 9.63 9.02
N ILE A 107 -4.89 10.46 8.06
CA ILE A 107 -5.73 10.01 6.94
C ILE A 107 -4.99 8.94 6.14
N TRP A 108 -3.71 9.16 5.84
CA TRP A 108 -2.89 8.19 5.15
C TRP A 108 -2.76 6.87 5.92
N ILE A 109 -2.54 6.90 7.23
CA ILE A 109 -2.43 5.70 8.07
C ILE A 109 -3.71 4.85 7.95
N PHE A 110 -4.90 5.47 7.97
CA PHE A 110 -6.16 4.74 7.81
C PHE A 110 -6.30 4.14 6.40
N LEU A 111 -5.97 4.89 5.34
CA LEU A 111 -5.99 4.37 3.97
C LEU A 111 -5.04 3.18 3.80
N PHE A 112 -3.84 3.28 4.38
CA PHE A 112 -2.84 2.23 4.35
C PHE A 112 -3.25 1.02 5.19
N ALA A 113 -3.88 1.22 6.34
CA ALA A 113 -4.42 0.16 7.18
C ALA A 113 -5.43 -0.73 6.43
N ILE A 114 -6.30 -0.14 5.60
CA ILE A 114 -7.23 -0.91 4.76
C ILE A 114 -6.48 -1.77 3.74
N THR A 115 -5.38 -1.26 3.17
CA THR A 115 -4.53 -2.01 2.24
C THR A 115 -3.88 -3.22 2.91
N VAL A 116 -3.32 -3.05 4.11
CA VAL A 116 -2.74 -4.15 4.90
C VAL A 116 -3.82 -5.15 5.29
N PHE A 117 -4.98 -4.67 5.77
CA PHE A 117 -6.09 -5.53 6.15
C PHE A 117 -6.55 -6.41 4.98
N THR A 118 -6.80 -5.81 3.82
CA THR A 118 -7.22 -6.55 2.62
C THR A 118 -6.17 -7.54 2.13
N MET A 119 -4.87 -7.23 2.27
CA MET A 119 -3.77 -8.17 1.96
C MET A 119 -3.89 -9.47 2.78
N PHE A 120 -4.16 -9.36 4.08
CA PHE A 120 -4.37 -10.53 4.94
C PHE A 120 -5.70 -11.24 4.67
N ILE A 121 -6.77 -10.49 4.41
CA ILE A 121 -8.07 -11.08 4.05
C ILE A 121 -7.95 -11.92 2.77
N ILE A 122 -7.15 -11.50 1.79
CA ILE A 122 -6.82 -12.31 0.60
C ILE A 122 -6.22 -13.66 1.01
N LEU A 123 -5.25 -13.69 1.94
CA LEU A 123 -4.67 -14.95 2.43
C LEU A 123 -5.68 -15.81 3.17
N ILE A 124 -6.52 -15.22 4.02
CA ILE A 124 -7.51 -15.99 4.79
C ILE A 124 -8.60 -16.55 3.86
N LEU A 125 -9.02 -15.80 2.83
CA LEU A 125 -9.92 -16.31 1.81
C LEU A 125 -9.27 -17.45 1.00
N ARG A 126 -7.97 -17.38 0.73
CA ARG A 126 -7.22 -18.49 0.12
C ARG A 126 -7.17 -19.70 1.05
N LEU A 127 -6.91 -19.50 2.34
CA LEU A 127 -6.94 -20.56 3.35
C LEU A 127 -8.30 -21.23 3.38
N ARG A 128 -9.39 -20.46 3.50
CA ARG A 128 -10.77 -20.97 3.46
C ARG A 128 -11.07 -21.77 2.19
N GLY A 129 -10.49 -21.36 1.06
CA GLY A 129 -10.61 -22.08 -0.21
C GLY A 129 -9.87 -23.42 -0.25
N VAL A 130 -8.90 -23.66 0.64
CA VAL A 130 -8.13 -24.90 0.68
C VAL A 130 -8.41 -25.80 1.87
N THR A 131 -8.90 -25.25 2.98
CA THR A 131 -9.05 -25.99 4.23
C THR A 131 -10.08 -27.12 4.13
N ARG A 132 -9.72 -28.31 4.66
CA ARG A 132 -10.65 -29.45 4.80
C ARG A 132 -11.74 -29.15 5.83
N LYS A 133 -12.97 -29.66 5.62
CA LYS A 133 -14.08 -29.50 6.59
C LYS A 133 -13.75 -30.01 8.01
N ASN A 134 -12.87 -31.00 8.12
CA ASN A 134 -12.47 -31.60 9.41
C ASN A 134 -11.16 -31.01 9.96
N SER A 135 -10.63 -29.93 9.38
CA SER A 135 -9.41 -29.29 9.86
C SER A 135 -9.72 -28.26 10.95
N ASN A 136 -8.80 -28.10 11.91
CA ASN A 136 -8.85 -27.05 12.93
C ASN A 136 -8.84 -25.63 12.34
N PHE A 137 -8.43 -25.47 11.08
CA PHE A 137 -8.42 -24.20 10.37
C PHE A 137 -9.74 -23.92 9.62
N TYR A 138 -10.75 -24.81 9.73
CA TYR A 138 -12.04 -24.61 9.08
C TYR A 138 -12.93 -23.75 9.98
N PHE A 139 -13.02 -22.47 9.66
CA PHE A 139 -13.83 -21.53 10.42
C PHE A 139 -15.24 -21.42 9.85
N SER A 140 -16.24 -21.38 10.75
CA SER A 140 -17.59 -20.96 10.38
C SER A 140 -17.57 -19.52 9.87
N THR A 141 -18.59 -19.12 9.08
CA THR A 141 -18.68 -17.74 8.59
C THR A 141 -18.70 -16.72 9.74
N THR A 142 -19.38 -17.05 10.85
CA THR A 142 -19.43 -16.20 12.05
C THR A 142 -18.04 -16.06 12.69
N ALA A 143 -17.33 -17.17 12.91
CA ALA A 143 -15.98 -17.12 13.47
C ALA A 143 -15.02 -16.33 12.58
N TYR A 144 -15.14 -16.49 11.26
CA TYR A 144 -14.37 -15.71 10.28
C TYR A 144 -14.67 -14.20 10.37
N SER A 145 -15.94 -13.79 10.49
CA SER A 145 -16.31 -12.38 10.63
C SER A 145 -15.81 -11.78 11.94
N ILE A 146 -15.93 -12.51 13.05
CA ILE A 146 -15.42 -12.09 14.36
C ILE A 146 -13.90 -11.93 14.31
N PHE A 147 -13.18 -12.93 13.78
CA PHE A 147 -11.73 -12.87 13.61
C PHE A 147 -11.31 -11.67 12.75
N SER A 148 -12.02 -11.43 11.64
CA SER A 148 -11.74 -10.31 10.74
C SER A 148 -11.94 -8.96 11.43
N ALA A 149 -12.94 -8.82 12.31
CA ALA A 149 -13.17 -7.60 13.08
C ALA A 149 -12.04 -7.34 14.11
N PHE A 150 -11.64 -8.36 14.87
CA PHE A 150 -10.50 -8.25 15.79
C PHE A 150 -9.20 -7.94 15.04
N PHE A 151 -9.01 -8.56 13.88
CA PHE A 151 -7.84 -8.33 13.05
C PHE A 151 -7.81 -6.91 12.45
N ALA A 152 -8.97 -6.37 12.07
CA ALA A 152 -9.10 -4.99 11.65
C ALA A 152 -8.71 -4.01 12.78
N MET A 153 -9.13 -4.27 14.02
CA MET A 153 -8.73 -3.48 15.18
C MET A 153 -7.21 -3.53 15.44
N TYR A 154 -6.62 -4.72 15.37
CA TYR A 154 -5.17 -4.90 15.52
C TYR A 154 -4.36 -4.08 14.49
N ILE A 155 -4.85 -3.95 13.25
CA ILE A 155 -4.19 -3.15 12.21
C ILE A 155 -4.49 -1.65 12.37
N ALA A 156 -5.75 -1.29 12.60
CA ALA A 156 -6.23 0.09 12.46
C ALA A 156 -6.08 0.94 13.74
N ILE A 157 -5.84 0.35 14.91
CA ILE A 157 -5.79 1.10 16.18
C ILE A 157 -4.36 1.55 16.55
N PRO A 158 -3.34 0.67 16.55
CA PRO A 158 -2.09 1.01 17.25
C PRO A 158 -1.34 2.18 16.62
N MET A 159 -1.26 2.27 15.29
CA MET A 159 -0.58 3.38 14.61
C MET A 159 -1.34 4.72 14.74
N PRO A 160 -2.66 4.81 14.47
CA PRO A 160 -3.40 6.04 14.72
C PRO A 160 -3.35 6.48 16.17
N PHE A 161 -3.50 5.56 17.14
CA PHE A 161 -3.40 5.90 18.54
C PHE A 161 -2.01 6.46 18.90
N CYS A 162 -0.95 5.80 18.43
CA CYS A 162 0.42 6.27 18.63
C CYS A 162 0.64 7.67 18.02
N TRP A 163 0.15 7.90 16.81
CA TRP A 163 0.26 9.19 16.13
C TRP A 163 -0.54 10.29 16.81
N ILE A 164 -1.78 10.00 17.22
CA ILE A 164 -2.63 10.95 17.94
C ILE A 164 -1.97 11.39 19.26
N SER A 165 -1.36 10.43 19.97
CA SER A 165 -0.60 10.72 21.21
C SER A 165 0.67 11.55 20.99
N ALA A 166 1.14 11.68 19.74
CA ALA A 166 2.32 12.46 19.39
C ALA A 166 1.98 13.92 19.05
N GLY A 167 0.69 14.28 18.94
CA GLY A 167 0.24 15.64 18.70
C GLY A 167 0.87 16.65 19.69
N SER A 168 1.11 17.87 19.20
CA SER A 168 1.55 19.00 20.02
C SER A 168 0.83 20.26 19.58
N SER A 169 0.67 21.18 20.51
CA SER A 169 0.12 22.50 20.20
C SER A 169 1.15 23.34 19.42
N ILE A 170 0.65 24.40 18.77
CA ILE A 170 1.50 25.34 18.03
C ILE A 170 2.48 26.03 18.99
N SER A 171 2.03 26.42 20.18
CA SER A 171 2.89 27.06 21.19
C SER A 171 3.99 26.12 21.69
N GLU A 172 3.66 24.86 22.02
CA GLU A 172 4.65 23.85 22.40
C GLU A 172 5.71 23.66 21.32
N THR A 173 5.28 23.65 20.05
CA THR A 173 6.18 23.51 18.90
C THR A 173 7.14 24.70 18.78
N GLN A 174 6.61 25.93 18.90
CA GLN A 174 7.42 27.15 18.85
C GLN A 174 8.42 27.22 20.01
N ASP A 175 7.98 26.93 21.23
CA ASP A 175 8.83 26.94 22.42
C ASP A 175 9.93 25.88 22.33
N PHE A 176 9.59 24.67 21.83
CA PHE A 176 10.55 23.60 21.64
C PHE A 176 11.63 23.97 20.61
N VAL A 177 11.24 24.48 19.44
CA VAL A 177 12.18 24.86 18.38
C VAL A 177 13.10 26.00 18.85
N ARG A 178 12.54 27.06 19.44
CA ARG A 178 13.34 28.20 19.93
C ARG A 178 14.33 27.79 21.03
N LYS A 179 13.95 26.85 21.88
CA LYS A 179 14.78 26.41 23.01
C LYS A 179 15.88 25.42 22.60
N PHE A 180 15.55 24.42 21.78
CA PHE A 180 16.46 23.30 21.48
C PHE A 180 17.08 23.35 20.09
N TYR A 181 16.51 24.12 19.16
CA TYR A 181 16.98 24.26 17.78
C TYR A 181 16.99 25.74 17.34
N PRO A 182 17.76 26.62 18.01
CA PRO A 182 17.72 28.06 17.77
C PRO A 182 18.08 28.46 16.33
N ASN A 183 18.93 27.67 15.66
CA ASN A 183 19.35 27.90 14.28
C ASN A 183 18.37 27.33 13.23
N ALA A 184 17.26 26.72 13.65
CA ALA A 184 16.26 26.11 12.77
C ALA A 184 14.91 26.84 12.81
N THR A 185 14.86 28.07 13.33
CA THR A 185 13.60 28.82 13.55
C THR A 185 12.82 29.10 12.26
N LYS A 186 13.48 29.15 11.11
CA LYS A 186 12.88 29.22 9.76
C LYS A 186 11.81 28.14 9.52
N VAL A 187 11.92 26.98 10.18
CA VAL A 187 10.94 25.90 10.06
C VAL A 187 9.53 26.29 10.56
N LEU A 188 9.44 27.30 11.44
CA LEU A 188 8.19 27.78 11.99
C LEU A 188 7.35 28.58 10.97
N ASP A 189 7.98 29.04 9.89
CA ASP A 189 7.30 29.74 8.79
C ASP A 189 6.63 28.77 7.80
N ILE A 190 6.89 27.46 7.92
CA ILE A 190 6.35 26.44 7.02
C ILE A 190 4.89 26.13 7.39
N PRO A 191 3.92 26.36 6.50
CA PRO A 191 2.51 26.06 6.78
C PRO A 191 2.28 24.57 7.05
N GLY A 192 1.55 24.27 8.13
CA GLY A 192 1.16 22.89 8.44
C GLY A 192 2.30 21.96 8.87
N ILE A 193 3.47 22.51 9.24
CA ILE A 193 4.58 21.76 9.84
C ILE A 193 4.12 20.99 11.08
N PHE A 194 4.61 19.76 11.22
CA PHE A 194 4.51 18.98 12.44
C PHE A 194 5.91 18.69 12.98
N VAL A 195 6.13 18.95 14.27
CA VAL A 195 7.41 18.74 14.95
C VAL A 195 7.20 17.80 16.14
N TYR A 196 8.05 16.79 16.26
CA TYR A 196 8.11 15.97 17.47
C TYR A 196 8.80 16.78 18.58
N THR A 197 7.99 17.30 19.49
CA THR A 197 8.44 18.08 20.67
C THR A 197 9.09 17.24 21.77
N ASP A 198 9.20 15.93 21.57
CA ASP A 198 9.78 14.97 22.52
C ASP A 198 10.48 13.84 21.74
N SER A 199 11.70 13.49 22.13
CA SER A 199 12.45 12.38 21.55
C SER A 199 11.72 11.05 21.75
N TRP A 200 10.97 10.93 22.87
CA TRP A 200 10.16 9.75 23.15
C TRP A 200 8.98 9.61 22.18
N LYS A 201 8.40 10.71 21.67
CA LYS A 201 7.27 10.65 20.71
C LYS A 201 7.69 9.94 19.42
N PHE A 202 8.81 10.33 18.83
CA PHE A 202 9.33 9.69 17.63
C PHE A 202 9.73 8.23 17.89
N HIS A 203 10.42 7.97 19.01
CA HIS A 203 10.82 6.62 19.38
C HIS A 203 9.62 5.67 19.57
N ARG A 204 8.54 6.11 20.23
CA ARG A 204 7.31 5.32 20.38
C ARG A 204 6.72 4.92 19.03
N ILE A 205 6.66 5.85 18.07
CA ILE A 205 6.14 5.56 16.72
C ILE A 205 6.98 4.50 16.04
N LEU A 206 8.31 4.61 16.12
CA LEU A 206 9.22 3.60 15.57
C LEU A 206 9.04 2.23 16.23
N VAL A 207 8.95 2.18 17.56
CA VAL A 207 8.75 0.91 18.29
C VAL A 207 7.43 0.26 17.90
N VAL A 208 6.33 1.01 17.89
CA VAL A 208 5.02 0.48 17.49
C VAL A 208 5.02 0.00 16.04
N ALA A 209 5.60 0.79 15.12
CA ALA A 209 5.73 0.39 13.73
C ALA A 209 6.56 -0.89 13.57
N MET A 210 7.68 -1.02 14.28
CA MET A 210 8.52 -2.22 14.26
C MET A 210 7.80 -3.44 14.82
N VAL A 211 7.11 -3.30 15.96
CA VAL A 211 6.31 -4.38 16.55
C VAL A 211 5.24 -4.86 15.56
N LEU A 212 4.52 -3.95 14.92
CA LEU A 212 3.50 -4.29 13.92
C LEU A 212 4.10 -4.94 12.67
N LEU A 213 5.23 -4.44 12.16
CA LEU A 213 5.92 -5.03 11.01
C LEU A 213 6.40 -6.45 11.31
N VAL A 214 7.02 -6.67 12.47
CA VAL A 214 7.52 -7.99 12.88
C VAL A 214 6.37 -8.95 13.15
N SER A 215 5.41 -8.56 13.99
CA SER A 215 4.27 -9.43 14.32
C SER A 215 3.37 -9.70 13.11
N GLY A 216 3.12 -8.69 12.28
CA GLY A 216 2.43 -8.85 10.99
C GLY A 216 3.20 -9.77 10.03
N GLY A 217 4.52 -9.61 9.92
CA GLY A 217 5.37 -10.49 9.11
C GLY A 217 5.33 -11.95 9.58
N VAL A 218 5.40 -12.18 10.89
CA VAL A 218 5.27 -13.53 11.48
C VAL A 218 3.88 -14.13 11.19
N LEU A 219 2.81 -13.36 11.38
CA LEU A 219 1.45 -13.80 11.06
C LEU A 219 1.29 -14.15 9.57
N TYR A 220 1.88 -13.34 8.68
CA TYR A 220 1.86 -13.59 7.25
C TYR A 220 2.56 -14.91 6.89
N ILE A 221 3.76 -15.14 7.43
CA ILE A 221 4.51 -16.38 7.22
C ILE A 221 3.72 -17.57 7.76
N PHE A 222 3.17 -17.46 8.97
CA PHE A 222 2.38 -18.51 9.59
C PHE A 222 1.15 -18.89 8.75
N LEU A 223 0.40 -17.90 8.25
CA LEU A 223 -0.73 -18.15 7.33
C LEU A 223 -0.27 -18.85 6.05
N CYS A 224 0.85 -18.44 5.45
CA CYS A 224 1.40 -19.12 4.28
C CYS A 224 1.76 -20.58 4.58
N GLN A 225 2.37 -20.87 5.72
CA GLN A 225 2.70 -22.23 6.13
C GLN A 225 1.45 -23.09 6.34
N ILE A 226 0.40 -22.56 6.96
CA ILE A 226 -0.89 -23.27 7.11
C ILE A 226 -1.48 -23.58 5.73
N ILE A 227 -1.49 -22.63 4.80
CA ILE A 227 -2.00 -22.85 3.43
C ILE A 227 -1.19 -23.96 2.74
N ILE A 228 0.14 -23.94 2.84
CA ILE A 228 1.00 -24.99 2.27
C ILE A 228 0.68 -26.35 2.89
N TYR A 229 0.51 -26.40 4.21
CA TYR A 229 0.17 -27.61 4.95
C TYR A 229 -1.18 -28.19 4.51
N GLU A 230 -2.23 -27.37 4.43
CA GLU A 230 -3.55 -27.80 3.95
C GLU A 230 -3.51 -28.26 2.49
N ILE A 231 -2.78 -27.55 1.61
CA ILE A 231 -2.60 -28.00 0.22
C ILE A 231 -1.95 -29.38 0.18
N ARG A 232 -0.90 -29.64 0.98
CA ARG A 232 -0.22 -30.94 1.03
C ARG A 232 -1.16 -32.06 1.47
N LEU A 233 -2.00 -31.81 2.47
CA LEU A 233 -2.98 -32.79 2.94
C LEU A 233 -4.07 -33.07 1.91
N GLN A 234 -4.54 -32.03 1.23
CA GLN A 234 -5.55 -32.14 0.17
C GLN A 234 -5.02 -32.77 -1.13
N CYS A 235 -3.70 -32.90 -1.31
CA CYS A 235 -3.12 -33.55 -2.49
C CYS A 235 -3.57 -35.01 -2.65
N LYS A 236 -3.98 -35.67 -1.56
CA LYS A 236 -4.52 -37.04 -1.58
C LYS A 236 -5.98 -37.11 -2.06
N LEU A 237 -6.71 -36.00 -2.00
CA LEU A 237 -8.15 -35.93 -2.30
C LEU A 237 -8.44 -35.21 -3.61
N TRP A 238 -7.63 -34.21 -3.97
CA TRP A 238 -7.84 -33.41 -5.18
C TRP A 238 -7.09 -33.96 -6.38
N SER A 239 -7.65 -33.69 -7.56
CA SER A 239 -6.92 -33.89 -8.81
C SER A 239 -5.66 -33.02 -8.88
N GLU A 240 -4.65 -33.51 -9.59
CA GLU A 240 -3.37 -32.82 -9.78
C GLU A 240 -3.56 -31.40 -10.35
N LYS A 241 -4.56 -31.20 -11.23
CA LYS A 241 -4.90 -29.90 -11.82
C LYS A 241 -5.31 -28.86 -10.76
N ILE A 242 -6.11 -29.27 -9.76
CA ILE A 242 -6.57 -28.39 -8.67
C ILE A 242 -5.41 -28.06 -7.73
N VAL A 243 -4.61 -29.07 -7.37
CA VAL A 243 -3.42 -28.88 -6.53
C VAL A 243 -2.43 -27.90 -7.17
N LYS A 244 -2.12 -28.09 -8.46
CA LYS A 244 -1.24 -27.18 -9.23
C LYS A 244 -1.79 -25.75 -9.26
N TYR A 245 -3.10 -25.57 -9.39
CA TYR A 245 -3.73 -24.25 -9.34
C TYR A 245 -3.52 -23.55 -7.99
N HIS A 246 -3.82 -24.20 -6.86
CA HIS A 246 -3.66 -23.57 -5.55
C HIS A 246 -2.20 -23.29 -5.20
N ARG A 247 -1.27 -24.19 -5.57
CA ARG A 247 0.18 -23.94 -5.42
C ARG A 247 0.63 -22.74 -6.21
N LYS A 248 0.22 -22.64 -7.48
CA LYS A 248 0.54 -21.49 -8.33
C LYS A 248 -0.04 -20.21 -7.75
N ALA A 249 -1.31 -20.23 -7.35
CA ALA A 249 -1.99 -19.04 -6.83
C ALA A 249 -1.35 -18.51 -5.53
N LEU A 250 -0.90 -19.41 -4.64
CA LEU A 250 -0.12 -19.01 -3.46
C LEU A 250 1.24 -18.43 -3.84
N LYS A 251 1.99 -19.09 -4.73
CA LYS A 251 3.28 -18.58 -5.23
C LYS A 251 3.14 -17.20 -5.86
N ASP A 252 2.15 -17.01 -6.72
CA ASP A 252 1.84 -15.75 -7.37
C ASP A 252 1.57 -14.66 -6.31
N THR A 253 0.77 -14.95 -5.28
CA THR A 253 0.49 -14.02 -4.17
C THR A 253 1.73 -13.66 -3.36
N ILE A 254 2.59 -14.64 -3.07
CA ILE A 254 3.84 -14.39 -2.33
C ILE A 254 4.76 -13.47 -3.14
N ILE A 255 4.92 -13.70 -4.44
CA ILE A 255 5.74 -12.85 -5.31
C ILE A 255 5.18 -11.42 -5.37
N GLN A 256 3.86 -11.28 -5.51
CA GLN A 256 3.18 -9.98 -5.51
C GLN A 256 3.46 -9.21 -4.22
N ASN A 257 3.28 -9.86 -3.07
CA ASN A 257 3.49 -9.24 -1.76
C ASN A 257 4.96 -8.96 -1.45
N LEU A 258 5.89 -9.77 -1.95
CA LEU A 258 7.32 -9.52 -1.80
C LEU A 258 7.73 -8.26 -2.56
N LEU A 259 7.34 -8.15 -3.83
CA LEU A 259 7.62 -6.96 -4.65
C LEU A 259 7.01 -5.69 -4.04
N PHE A 260 5.75 -5.79 -3.61
CA PHE A 260 5.06 -4.72 -2.90
C PHE A 260 5.78 -4.33 -1.61
N GLY A 261 6.17 -5.32 -0.78
CA GLY A 261 6.86 -5.11 0.48
C GLY A 261 8.21 -4.41 0.32
N THR A 262 8.98 -4.76 -0.71
CA THR A 262 10.26 -4.09 -1.00
C THR A 262 10.09 -2.60 -1.27
N PHE A 263 9.07 -2.22 -2.05
CA PHE A 263 8.82 -0.81 -2.39
C PHE A 263 8.30 -0.03 -1.18
N LEU A 264 7.43 -0.64 -0.36
CA LEU A 264 6.93 -0.02 0.87
C LEU A 264 8.01 0.16 1.94
N ALA A 265 8.94 -0.78 2.04
CA ALA A 265 10.00 -0.73 3.05
C ALA A 265 11.01 0.41 2.81
N ALA A 266 11.06 0.98 1.60
CA ALA A 266 11.98 2.05 1.24
C ALA A 266 11.88 3.25 2.19
N ILE A 267 10.68 3.81 2.39
CA ILE A 267 10.49 4.98 3.28
C ILE A 267 10.96 4.69 4.70
N PRO A 268 10.38 3.74 5.45
CA PRO A 268 10.77 3.57 6.85
C PRO A 268 12.27 3.28 6.99
N LEU A 269 12.86 2.48 6.10
CA LEU A 269 14.29 2.18 6.13
C LEU A 269 15.14 3.45 5.93
N PHE A 270 14.91 4.19 4.85
CA PHE A 270 15.71 5.37 4.54
C PHE A 270 15.44 6.54 5.48
N GLN A 271 14.24 6.67 6.04
CA GLN A 271 13.95 7.70 7.03
C GLN A 271 14.62 7.41 8.39
N ILE A 272 14.69 6.13 8.79
CA ILE A 272 15.49 5.74 9.96
C ILE A 272 16.96 6.10 9.71
N LEU A 273 17.51 5.79 8.53
CA LEU A 273 18.89 6.15 8.20
C LEU A 273 19.12 7.67 8.20
N ASN A 274 18.19 8.45 7.64
CA ASN A 274 18.28 9.91 7.62
C ASN A 274 18.15 10.53 9.03
N ALA A 275 17.42 9.90 9.94
CA ALA A 275 17.28 10.38 11.32
C ALA A 275 18.61 10.37 12.11
N TYR A 276 19.59 9.55 11.71
CA TYR A 276 20.90 9.45 12.33
C TYR A 276 22.03 10.07 11.50
N ARG A 277 21.69 10.82 10.46
CA ARG A 277 22.68 11.49 9.59
C ARG A 277 23.09 12.84 10.17
N ASP A 278 24.25 13.32 9.79
CA ASP A 278 24.69 14.67 10.17
C ASP A 278 23.71 15.73 9.63
N PRO A 279 23.33 16.73 10.46
CA PRO A 279 22.35 17.75 10.10
C PRO A 279 22.78 18.67 8.94
N GLU A 280 24.10 18.78 8.72
CA GLU A 280 24.71 19.58 7.66
C GLU A 280 24.66 18.88 6.29
N VAL A 281 24.30 17.59 6.24
CA VAL A 281 24.18 16.83 5.00
C VAL A 281 22.82 17.06 4.35
N ASP A 282 22.82 17.48 3.09
CA ASP A 282 21.61 17.58 2.29
C ASP A 282 21.05 16.19 1.93
N THR A 283 19.90 15.84 2.51
CA THR A 283 19.19 14.57 2.25
C THR A 283 18.02 14.72 1.29
N ILE A 284 17.83 15.89 0.65
CA ILE A 284 16.67 16.20 -0.19
C ILE A 284 16.55 15.20 -1.35
N THR A 285 17.60 15.06 -2.15
CA THR A 285 17.61 14.14 -3.30
C THR A 285 17.32 12.70 -2.87
N THR A 286 17.90 12.26 -1.74
CA THR A 286 17.67 10.92 -1.19
C THR A 286 16.21 10.72 -0.79
N THR A 287 15.60 11.72 -0.14
CA THR A 287 14.19 11.69 0.28
C THR A 287 13.23 11.71 -0.91
N ILE A 288 13.54 12.49 -1.96
CA ILE A 288 12.75 12.51 -3.21
C ILE A 288 12.78 11.13 -3.89
N ILE A 289 13.96 10.52 -4.03
CA ILE A 289 14.11 9.18 -4.62
C ILE A 289 13.35 8.13 -3.79
N THR A 290 13.48 8.21 -2.47
CA THR A 290 12.79 7.29 -1.54
C THR A 290 11.27 7.40 -1.68
N ASN A 291 10.74 8.62 -1.71
CA ASN A 291 9.32 8.88 -1.94
C ASN A 291 8.87 8.36 -3.32
N ALA A 292 9.68 8.54 -4.37
CA ALA A 292 9.39 8.02 -5.71
C ALA A 292 9.24 6.50 -5.72
N ILE A 293 10.17 5.78 -5.08
CA ILE A 293 10.10 4.31 -4.96
C ILE A 293 8.82 3.91 -4.24
N PHE A 294 8.52 4.53 -3.11
CA PHE A 294 7.33 4.19 -2.31
C PHE A 294 6.01 4.43 -3.06
N VAL A 295 5.86 5.61 -3.66
CA VAL A 295 4.67 5.99 -4.44
C VAL A 295 4.50 5.09 -5.67
N SER A 296 5.60 4.59 -6.22
CA SER A 296 5.56 3.66 -7.35
C SER A 296 5.12 2.23 -6.99
N SER A 297 4.99 1.87 -5.70
CA SER A 297 4.63 0.52 -5.25
C SER A 297 3.42 -0.16 -5.92
N PRO A 298 2.34 0.54 -6.35
CA PRO A 298 1.22 -0.11 -7.03
C PRO A 298 1.59 -0.57 -8.45
N ILE A 299 2.59 0.04 -9.09
CA ILE A 299 3.01 -0.26 -10.47
C ILE A 299 3.56 -1.69 -10.59
N PRO A 300 4.66 -2.09 -9.91
CA PRO A 300 5.20 -3.44 -10.02
C PRO A 300 4.19 -4.48 -9.50
N TYR A 301 3.40 -4.13 -8.48
CA TYR A 301 2.34 -4.98 -7.96
C TYR A 301 1.28 -5.29 -9.05
N ALA A 302 0.72 -4.25 -9.67
CA ALA A 302 -0.32 -4.41 -10.67
C ALA A 302 0.18 -5.10 -11.95
N ILE A 303 1.37 -4.75 -12.42
CA ILE A 303 2.02 -5.43 -13.55
C ILE A 303 2.21 -6.92 -13.23
N THR A 304 2.63 -7.26 -12.01
CA THR A 304 2.84 -8.65 -11.61
C THR A 304 1.54 -9.45 -11.62
N ILE A 305 0.45 -8.91 -11.07
CA ILE A 305 -0.86 -9.57 -11.13
C ILE A 305 -1.30 -9.78 -12.58
N PHE A 306 -1.19 -8.74 -13.40
CA PHE A 306 -1.55 -8.79 -14.80
C PHE A 306 -0.75 -9.86 -15.56
N CYS A 307 0.57 -9.87 -15.38
CA CYS A 307 1.48 -10.81 -16.03
C CYS A 307 1.31 -12.25 -15.53
N GLN A 308 1.01 -12.48 -14.25
CA GLN A 308 0.86 -13.84 -13.72
C GLN A 308 -0.49 -14.49 -14.08
N ASN A 309 -1.50 -13.69 -14.40
CA ASN A 309 -2.84 -14.17 -14.71
C ASN A 309 -3.14 -14.12 -16.23
N THR A 310 -3.02 -15.28 -16.88
CA THR A 310 -3.34 -15.44 -18.31
C THR A 310 -4.73 -14.93 -18.68
N GLN A 311 -5.71 -15.03 -17.77
CA GLN A 311 -7.08 -14.55 -18.05
C GLN A 311 -7.15 -13.02 -18.12
N TYR A 312 -6.41 -12.32 -17.27
CA TYR A 312 -6.36 -10.85 -17.30
C TYR A 312 -5.70 -10.35 -18.57
N ARG A 313 -4.61 -11.00 -19.00
CA ARG A 313 -3.99 -10.71 -20.30
C ARG A 313 -4.94 -10.95 -21.45
N GLN A 314 -5.66 -12.07 -21.44
CA GLN A 314 -6.64 -12.38 -22.48
C GLN A 314 -7.77 -11.36 -22.53
N ALA A 315 -8.34 -10.95 -21.39
CA ALA A 315 -9.39 -9.94 -21.32
C ALA A 315 -8.96 -8.63 -21.99
N VAL A 316 -7.76 -8.14 -21.67
CA VAL A 316 -7.19 -6.94 -22.30
C VAL A 316 -6.95 -7.14 -23.80
N ILE A 317 -6.32 -8.25 -24.20
CA ILE A 317 -6.06 -8.54 -25.61
C ILE A 317 -7.37 -8.63 -26.42
N THR A 318 -8.42 -9.25 -25.87
CA THR A 318 -9.71 -9.37 -26.56
C THR A 318 -10.48 -8.05 -26.67
N THR A 319 -10.27 -7.13 -25.74
CA THR A 319 -10.90 -5.80 -25.79
C THR A 319 -10.16 -4.89 -26.77
N PHE A 320 -8.82 -4.93 -26.80
CA PHE A 320 -8.02 -4.04 -27.66
C PHE A 320 -7.76 -4.59 -29.07
N ARG A 321 -7.81 -5.91 -29.30
CA ARG A 321 -7.92 -6.44 -30.65
C ARG A 321 -9.35 -6.16 -31.11
N VAL A 322 -9.49 -5.13 -31.95
CA VAL A 322 -10.68 -4.81 -32.73
C VAL A 322 -11.44 -6.10 -33.04
N GLN A 323 -12.60 -6.29 -32.42
CA GLN A 323 -13.50 -7.36 -32.85
C GLN A 323 -13.72 -7.12 -34.34
N PRO A 324 -13.38 -8.06 -35.24
CA PRO A 324 -13.80 -7.92 -36.62
C PRO A 324 -15.31 -7.77 -36.57
N LYS A 325 -15.79 -6.61 -37.03
CA LYS A 325 -17.21 -6.29 -37.14
C LYS A 325 -17.87 -7.53 -37.75
N PRO A 326 -18.83 -8.19 -37.08
CA PRO A 326 -19.46 -9.36 -37.68
C PRO A 326 -19.98 -8.92 -39.05
N PRO A 327 -19.67 -9.64 -40.14
CA PRO A 327 -20.10 -9.23 -41.46
C PRO A 327 -21.61 -9.04 -41.41
N ASN A 328 -22.11 -7.94 -41.98
CA ASN A 328 -23.54 -7.70 -42.12
C ASN A 328 -24.14 -8.93 -42.81
N VAL A 329 -24.77 -9.82 -42.05
CA VAL A 329 -25.55 -10.93 -42.56
C VAL A 329 -26.87 -10.33 -43.04
N GLY A 330 -26.80 -9.60 -44.15
CA GLY A 330 -27.92 -8.89 -44.77
C GLY A 330 -27.88 -8.90 -46.30
N SER A 331 -26.80 -9.38 -46.90
CA SER A 331 -26.69 -9.63 -48.34
C SER A 331 -25.81 -10.87 -48.47
N THR A 332 -26.25 -12.02 -48.97
CA THR A 332 -26.91 -12.18 -50.25
C THR A 332 -27.54 -13.59 -50.26
N ILE A 333 -28.86 -13.60 -50.42
CA ILE A 333 -29.68 -14.59 -51.14
C ILE A 333 -29.58 -16.04 -50.67
N GLN A 334 -30.61 -16.43 -49.92
CA GLN A 334 -31.12 -17.80 -49.89
C GLN A 334 -31.40 -18.25 -51.33
N VAL A 335 -30.52 -19.05 -51.92
CA VAL A 335 -30.91 -19.88 -53.06
C VAL A 335 -31.57 -21.12 -52.47
N SER A 336 -32.85 -20.97 -52.21
CA SER A 336 -33.80 -22.07 -52.04
C SER A 336 -33.84 -22.87 -53.34
N VAL A 337 -33.11 -24.00 -53.41
CA VAL A 337 -33.49 -25.06 -54.35
C VAL A 337 -34.21 -26.14 -53.56
N ALA A 338 -35.54 -26.00 -53.61
CA ALA A 338 -36.57 -27.01 -53.39
C ALA A 338 -36.14 -28.38 -53.96
N ARG A 339 -36.12 -29.46 -53.15
CA ARG A 339 -37.23 -30.39 -52.84
C ARG A 339 -37.36 -31.56 -53.87
N PRO A 340 -38.07 -32.65 -53.51
CA PRO A 340 -37.61 -34.03 -53.61
C PRO A 340 -38.24 -34.81 -54.76
N ILE A 341 -37.68 -36.00 -55.04
CA ILE A 341 -38.42 -37.26 -55.23
C ILE A 341 -37.64 -38.36 -54.51
#